data_AF-A0A9E5NYN2-F1
#
_entry.id   AF-A0A9E5NYN2-F1
#
_cell.length_a   1.000
_cell.length_b   1.000
_cell.length_c   1.000
_cell.angle_alpha   90.00
_cell.angle_beta   90.00
_cell.angle_gamma   90.00
#
_symmetry.space_group_name_H-M   'P 1'
#
loop_
_entity.id
_entity.type
_entity.pdbx_description
1 polymer ?
#
loop_
_entity_poly.entity_id
_entity_poly.type
_entity_poly.pdbx_seq_one_letter_code
_entity_poly.pdbx_strand_id
1 'polypeptide(L)'
;MITEGKGKFLRLCELFLNAVNGILIIAIGVVIVCTIALLFNDVLAFIHDLKAEGIGTVLSSLLILWVLMELLENQVGFLRGHRFNVGVFVLVVIVAFIRKLMVASLKVDKMETLLLPIGTILVLSFVYFIIMRSESRDNR
;
A
#
# COMPACT_ATOMS: atom_id res chain seq x y z
N MET A 1 -34.54 -29.98 -4.49
CA MET A 1 -34.63 -29.04 -3.34
C MET A 1 -33.26 -28.57 -2.80
N ILE A 2 -32.17 -29.34 -2.92
CA ILE A 2 -30.82 -28.93 -2.43
C ILE A 2 -30.11 -27.91 -3.37
N THR A 3 -30.60 -27.71 -4.59
CA THR A 3 -30.01 -26.79 -5.59
C THR A 3 -30.42 -25.32 -5.42
N GLU A 4 -31.60 -25.03 -4.84
CA GLU A 4 -32.08 -23.65 -4.64
C GLU A 4 -31.34 -22.90 -3.52
N GLY A 5 -30.91 -23.60 -2.47
CA GLY A 5 -30.17 -23.00 -1.36
C GLY A 5 -28.81 -22.44 -1.79
N LYS A 6 -28.07 -23.21 -2.60
CA LYS A 6 -26.71 -22.84 -3.06
C LYS A 6 -26.72 -21.54 -3.88
N GLY A 7 -27.71 -21.37 -4.75
CA GLY A 7 -27.84 -20.15 -5.56
C GLY A 7 -28.11 -18.90 -4.73
N LYS A 8 -28.90 -19.01 -3.65
CA LYS A 8 -29.17 -17.88 -2.74
C LYS A 8 -27.93 -17.49 -1.93
N PHE A 9 -27.14 -18.46 -1.45
CA PHE A 9 -25.88 -18.19 -0.75
C PHE A 9 -24.83 -17.55 -1.65
N LEU A 10 -24.67 -18.05 -2.89
CA LEU A 10 -23.75 -17.46 -3.88
C LEU A 10 -24.13 -16.00 -4.17
N ARG A 11 -25.41 -15.73 -4.40
CA ARG A 11 -25.92 -14.38 -4.68
C ARG A 11 -25.79 -13.43 -3.49
N LEU A 12 -25.95 -13.93 -2.27
CA LEU A 12 -25.72 -13.16 -1.04
C LEU A 12 -24.23 -12.80 -0.89
N CYS A 13 -23.33 -13.76 -1.15
CA CYS A 13 -21.89 -13.52 -1.16
C CYS A 13 -21.51 -12.49 -2.21
N GLU A 14 -22.04 -12.58 -3.43
CA GLU A 14 -21.78 -11.60 -4.50
C GLU A 14 -22.27 -10.19 -4.12
N LEU A 15 -23.46 -10.07 -3.54
CA LEU A 15 -24.00 -8.78 -3.09
C LEU A 15 -23.15 -8.18 -1.98
N PHE A 16 -22.75 -9.00 -0.99
CA PHE A 16 -21.89 -8.59 0.11
C PHE A 16 -20.54 -8.13 -0.40
N LEU A 17 -19.91 -8.89 -1.30
CA LEU A 17 -18.64 -8.52 -1.91
C LEU A 17 -18.74 -7.19 -2.66
N ASN A 18 -19.79 -7.02 -3.48
CA ASN A 18 -19.99 -5.79 -4.24
C ASN A 18 -20.20 -4.57 -3.32
N ALA A 19 -20.96 -4.73 -2.23
CA ALA A 19 -21.17 -3.68 -1.24
C ALA A 19 -19.85 -3.26 -0.55
N VAL A 20 -19.03 -4.24 -0.14
CA VAL A 20 -17.73 -3.99 0.50
C VAL A 20 -16.79 -3.24 -0.45
N ASN A 21 -16.72 -3.63 -1.73
CA ASN A 21 -15.84 -2.94 -2.68
C ASN A 21 -16.31 -1.53 -3.01
N GLY A 22 -17.62 -1.30 -3.08
CA GLY A 22 -18.18 0.05 -3.21
C GLY A 22 -17.73 0.95 -2.05
N ILE A 23 -17.82 0.44 -0.81
CA ILE A 23 -17.32 1.15 0.38
C ILE A 23 -15.81 1.42 0.30
N LEU A 24 -15.05 0.46 -0.23
CA LEU A 24 -13.60 0.55 -0.30
C LEU A 24 -13.14 1.62 -1.30
N ILE A 25 -13.77 1.71 -2.47
CA ILE A 25 -13.50 2.78 -3.44
C ILE A 25 -13.79 4.15 -2.84
N ILE A 26 -14.92 4.30 -2.15
CA ILE A 26 -15.28 5.57 -1.50
C ILE A 26 -14.24 5.92 -0.44
N ALA A 27 -13.85 4.95 0.40
CA ALA A 27 -12.84 5.16 1.43
C ALA A 27 -11.49 5.58 0.83
N ILE A 28 -11.00 4.88 -0.20
CA ILE A 28 -9.73 5.23 -0.87
C ILE A 28 -9.84 6.62 -1.50
N GLY A 29 -10.96 6.95 -2.15
CA GLY A 29 -11.20 8.27 -2.73
C GLY A 29 -11.10 9.40 -1.71
N VAL A 30 -11.72 9.25 -0.53
CA VAL A 30 -11.64 10.23 0.56
C VAL A 30 -10.19 10.40 1.05
N VAL A 31 -9.48 9.29 1.24
CA VAL A 31 -8.08 9.33 1.69
C VAL A 31 -7.17 9.98 0.66
N ILE A 32 -7.40 9.76 -0.65
CA ILE A 32 -6.66 10.43 -1.73
C ILE A 32 -6.86 11.95 -1.64
N VAL A 33 -8.11 12.42 -1.54
CA VAL A 33 -8.40 13.86 -1.43
C VAL A 33 -7.72 14.47 -0.20
N CYS A 34 -7.79 13.78 0.94
CA CYS A 34 -7.14 14.24 2.17
C CYS A 34 -5.61 14.27 2.04
N THR A 35 -5.03 13.24 1.40
CA THR A 35 -3.58 13.15 1.16
C THR A 35 -3.10 14.24 0.22
N ILE A 36 -3.86 14.59 -0.82
CA ILE A 36 -3.54 15.70 -1.71
C ILE A 36 -3.49 17.01 -0.92
N ALA A 37 -4.49 17.27 -0.05
CA ALA A 37 -4.49 18.46 0.79
C ALA A 37 -3.27 18.52 1.74
N LEU A 38 -2.89 17.39 2.34
CA LEU A 38 -1.69 17.31 3.17
C LEU A 38 -0.41 17.56 2.35
N LEU A 39 -0.30 16.97 1.16
CA LEU A 39 0.84 17.18 0.26
C LEU A 39 1.01 18.65 -0.13
N PHE A 40 -0.10 19.35 -0.41
CA PHE A 40 -0.05 20.80 -0.66
C PHE A 40 0.51 21.57 0.53
N ASN A 41 0.10 21.23 1.75
CA ASN A 41 0.60 21.87 2.96
C ASN A 41 2.08 21.56 3.21
N ASP A 42 2.52 20.33 2.96
CA ASP A 42 3.92 19.92 3.07
C ASP A 42 4.81 20.67 2.06
N VAL A 43 4.33 20.86 0.82
CA VAL A 43 5.04 21.61 -0.22
C VAL A 43 5.13 23.10 0.15
N LEU A 44 4.05 23.69 0.67
CA LEU A 44 4.06 25.09 1.13
C LEU A 44 5.03 25.29 2.30
N ALA A 45 5.03 24.36 3.27
CA ALA A 45 5.96 24.39 4.40
C ALA A 45 7.42 24.24 3.94
N PHE A 46 7.69 23.38 2.96
CA PHE A 46 9.03 23.20 2.39
C PHE A 46 9.56 24.49 1.73
N ILE A 47 8.71 25.20 0.97
CA ILE A 47 9.09 26.47 0.32
C ILE A 47 9.37 27.56 1.36
N HIS A 48 8.64 27.59 2.48
CA HIS A 48 8.82 28.61 3.52
C HIS A 48 10.03 28.36 4.44
N ASP A 49 10.30 27.12 4.86
CA ASP A 49 11.27 26.84 5.94
C ASP A 49 12.63 26.28 5.45
N LEU A 50 12.79 25.96 4.14
CA LEU A 50 14.03 25.47 3.47
C LEU A 50 14.95 24.54 4.30
N LYS A 51 14.37 23.74 5.21
CA LYS A 51 15.13 22.74 5.97
C LYS A 51 15.39 21.51 5.11
N ALA A 52 16.57 20.92 5.30
CA ALA A 52 16.96 19.64 4.68
C ALA A 52 15.97 18.49 4.99
N GLU A 53 15.24 18.57 6.11
CA GLU A 53 14.21 17.58 6.47
C GLU A 53 12.91 17.68 5.66
N GLY A 54 12.68 18.80 4.97
CA GLY A 54 11.43 19.03 4.24
C GLY A 54 11.31 18.18 2.97
N ILE A 55 12.42 17.84 2.32
CA ILE A 55 12.40 16.96 1.13
C ILE A 55 11.87 15.57 1.49
N GLY A 56 12.27 15.02 2.64
CA GLY A 56 11.86 13.69 3.10
C GLY A 56 10.36 13.64 3.40
N THR A 57 9.80 14.75 3.89
CA THR A 57 8.37 14.88 4.21
C THR A 57 7.53 14.94 2.94
N VAL A 58 7.93 15.75 1.96
CA VAL A 58 7.22 15.86 0.66
C VAL A 58 7.29 14.54 -0.11
N LEU A 59 8.46 13.91 -0.22
CA LEU A 59 8.62 12.61 -0.89
C LEU A 59 7.78 11.52 -0.20
N SER A 60 7.69 11.60 1.12
CA SER A 60 6.84 10.74 1.93
C SER A 60 5.37 10.88 1.50
N SER A 61 4.81 12.07 1.56
CA SER A 61 3.41 12.30 1.21
C SER A 61 3.11 11.92 -0.26
N LEU A 62 4.06 12.14 -1.17
CA LEU A 62 3.94 11.73 -2.58
C LEU A 62 3.86 10.20 -2.75
N LEU A 63 4.65 9.43 -2.00
CA LEU A 63 4.61 7.96 -2.07
C LEU A 63 3.31 7.37 -1.50
N ILE A 64 2.73 8.01 -0.49
CA ILE A 64 1.41 7.59 0.03
C ILE A 64 0.35 7.80 -1.04
N LEU A 65 0.40 8.93 -1.75
CA LEU A 65 -0.50 9.19 -2.87
C LEU A 65 -0.36 8.15 -3.99
N TRP A 66 0.87 7.76 -4.33
CA TRP A 66 1.13 6.68 -5.29
C TRP A 66 0.52 5.35 -4.85
N VAL A 67 0.75 4.94 -3.60
CA VAL A 67 0.15 3.72 -3.03
C VAL A 67 -1.38 3.75 -3.12
N LEU A 68 -2.00 4.89 -2.80
CA LEU A 68 -3.46 5.01 -2.88
C LEU A 68 -3.97 4.93 -4.32
N MET A 69 -3.23 5.47 -5.30
CA MET A 69 -3.56 5.36 -6.71
C MET A 69 -3.47 3.89 -7.17
N GLU A 70 -2.39 3.19 -6.84
CA GLU A 70 -2.20 1.76 -7.17
C GLU A 70 -3.33 0.90 -6.58
N LEU A 71 -3.70 1.17 -5.32
CA LEU A 71 -4.83 0.50 -4.69
C LEU A 71 -6.16 0.84 -5.37
N LEU A 72 -6.39 2.11 -5.72
CA LEU A 72 -7.60 2.53 -6.41
C LEU A 72 -7.74 1.84 -7.78
N GLU A 73 -6.67 1.78 -8.56
CA GLU A 73 -6.67 1.10 -9.86
C GLU A 73 -7.01 -0.39 -9.72
N ASN A 74 -6.44 -1.06 -8.72
CA ASN A 74 -6.72 -2.47 -8.47
C ASN A 74 -8.19 -2.68 -8.01
N GLN A 75 -8.73 -1.78 -7.20
CA GLN A 75 -10.14 -1.84 -6.79
C GLN A 75 -11.10 -1.57 -7.94
N VAL A 76 -10.83 -0.56 -8.78
CA VAL A 76 -11.63 -0.29 -9.98
C VAL A 76 -11.53 -1.46 -10.97
N GLY A 77 -10.35 -2.08 -11.09
CA GLY A 77 -10.17 -3.33 -11.84
C GLY A 77 -11.04 -4.46 -11.32
N PHE A 78 -11.10 -4.65 -9.99
CA PHE A 78 -11.99 -5.64 -9.38
C PHE A 78 -13.47 -5.40 -9.72
N LEU A 79 -13.95 -4.15 -9.66
CA LEU A 79 -15.34 -3.82 -10.03
C LEU A 79 -15.65 -4.06 -11.51
N ARG A 80 -14.66 -4.02 -12.39
CA ARG A 80 -14.82 -4.33 -13.82
C ARG A 80 -14.87 -5.84 -14.13
N GLY A 81 -14.90 -6.70 -13.12
CA GLY A 81 -14.95 -8.16 -13.27
C GLY A 81 -13.58 -8.81 -13.49
N HIS A 82 -12.49 -8.08 -13.24
CA HIS A 82 -11.15 -8.63 -13.27
C HIS A 82 -10.87 -9.44 -11.98
N ARG A 83 -10.12 -10.54 -12.08
CA ARG A 83 -9.72 -11.31 -10.89
C ARG A 83 -8.80 -10.45 -10.03
N PHE A 84 -9.08 -10.38 -8.72
CA PHE A 84 -8.25 -9.63 -7.76
C PHE A 84 -6.81 -10.15 -7.82
N ASN A 85 -5.88 -9.34 -8.32
CA ASN A 85 -4.49 -9.74 -8.39
C ASN A 85 -3.84 -9.44 -7.04
N VAL A 86 -3.81 -10.45 -6.16
CA VAL A 86 -3.19 -10.39 -4.83
C VAL A 86 -1.72 -9.95 -4.94
N GLY A 87 -1.06 -10.23 -6.06
CA GLY A 87 0.31 -9.79 -6.34
C GLY A 87 0.49 -8.27 -6.30
N VAL A 88 -0.49 -7.49 -6.76
CA VAL A 88 -0.43 -6.01 -6.76
C VAL A 88 -0.50 -5.46 -5.34
N PHE A 89 -1.37 -6.04 -4.50
CA PHE A 89 -1.45 -5.64 -3.10
C PHE A 89 -0.14 -5.93 -2.34
N VAL A 90 0.47 -7.09 -2.58
CA VAL A 90 1.77 -7.45 -1.99
C VAL A 90 2.88 -6.52 -2.49
N LEU A 91 2.89 -6.18 -3.78
CA LEU A 91 3.85 -5.23 -4.36
C LEU A 91 3.81 -3.87 -3.65
N VAL A 92 2.61 -3.33 -3.44
CA VAL A 92 2.39 -2.07 -2.71
C VAL A 92 2.96 -2.11 -1.29
N VAL A 93 2.77 -3.23 -0.58
CA VAL A 93 3.31 -3.41 0.78
C VAL A 93 4.84 -3.44 0.77
N ILE A 94 5.45 -4.13 -0.20
CA ILE A 94 6.92 -4.16 -0.36
C ILE A 94 7.46 -2.76 -0.64
N VAL A 95 6.86 -2.00 -1.57
CA VAL A 95 7.28 -0.63 -1.90
C VAL A 95 7.19 0.29 -0.68
N ALA A 96 6.11 0.17 0.11
CA ALA A 96 5.96 0.92 1.36
C ALA A 96 7.02 0.55 2.41
N PHE A 97 7.45 -0.72 2.47
CA PHE A 97 8.54 -1.16 3.33
C PHE A 97 9.89 -0.59 2.89
N ILE A 98 10.19 -0.63 1.59
CA ILE A 98 11.43 -0.06 1.02
C ILE A 98 11.53 1.43 1.34
N ARG A 99 10.42 2.18 1.24
CA ARG A 99 10.36 3.59 1.66
C ARG A 99 10.74 3.79 3.13
N LYS A 100 10.22 2.96 4.04
CA LYS A 100 10.55 3.05 5.47
C LYS A 100 12.06 2.84 5.69
N LEU A 101 12.67 1.93 4.94
CA LEU A 101 14.11 1.70 4.97
C LEU A 101 14.91 2.88 4.42
N MET A 102 14.47 3.47 3.30
CA MET A 102 15.12 4.65 2.70
C MET A 102 15.11 5.85 3.65
N VAL A 103 13.95 6.19 4.22
CA VAL A 103 13.82 7.31 5.18
C VAL A 103 14.63 7.06 6.46
N ALA A 104 14.67 5.81 6.94
CA ALA A 104 15.48 5.44 8.09
C ALA A 104 16.99 5.60 7.82
N SER A 105 17.43 5.27 6.59
CA SER A 105 18.83 5.42 6.18
C SER A 105 19.27 6.88 6.02
N LEU A 106 18.36 7.80 5.72
CA LEU A 106 18.67 9.23 5.57
C LEU A 106 18.88 9.96 6.90
N LYS A 107 18.48 9.38 8.04
CA LYS A 107 18.62 9.98 9.40
C LYS A 107 19.88 9.51 10.15
N VAL A 108 20.80 8.82 9.49
CA VAL A 108 21.98 8.22 10.13
C VAL A 108 23.05 9.30 10.39
N ASP A 109 22.83 10.12 11.42
CA ASP A 109 23.82 11.06 11.96
C ASP A 109 24.21 10.72 13.43
N LYS A 110 23.70 9.61 13.97
CA LYS A 110 24.04 9.16 15.33
C LYS A 110 24.50 7.71 15.32
N MET A 111 25.78 7.52 15.61
CA MET A 111 26.50 6.24 15.67
C MET A 111 25.86 5.20 16.61
N GLU A 112 25.02 5.62 17.56
CA GLU A 112 24.24 4.71 18.43
C GLU A 112 22.98 4.12 17.77
N THR A 113 22.58 4.61 16.59
CA THR A 113 21.31 4.24 15.92
C THR A 113 21.47 3.21 14.80
N LEU A 114 22.66 2.61 14.63
CA LEU A 114 22.94 1.65 13.56
C LEU A 114 22.28 0.28 13.75
N LEU A 115 21.86 -0.06 14.97
CA LEU A 115 21.22 -1.35 15.29
C LEU A 115 19.82 -1.49 14.67
N LEU A 116 19.06 -0.39 14.60
CA LEU A 116 17.70 -0.36 14.04
C LEU A 116 17.66 -0.65 12.52
N PRO A 117 18.43 0.02 11.65
CA PRO A 117 18.42 -0.25 10.21
C PRO A 117 18.92 -1.66 9.86
N ILE A 118 19.92 -2.19 10.57
CA ILE A 118 20.38 -3.59 10.41
C ILE A 118 19.23 -4.58 10.68
N GLY A 119 18.48 -4.39 11.77
CA GLY A 119 17.35 -5.27 12.09
C GLY A 119 16.25 -5.21 11.04
N THR A 120 16.02 -4.02 10.47
CA THR A 120 14.99 -3.82 9.44
C THR A 120 15.37 -4.48 8.11
N ILE A 121 16.66 -4.45 7.73
CA ILE A 121 17.19 -5.16 6.55
C ILE A 121 17.07 -6.68 6.71
N LEU A 122 17.29 -7.20 7.92
CA LEU A 122 17.15 -8.62 8.25
C LEU A 122 15.70 -9.09 8.08
N VAL A 123 14.74 -8.31 8.60
CA VAL A 123 13.30 -8.59 8.43
C VAL A 123 12.90 -8.52 6.96
N LEU A 124 13.39 -7.53 6.21
CA LEU A 124 13.06 -7.41 4.79
C LEU A 124 13.60 -8.58 3.96
N SER A 125 14.82 -9.01 4.24
CA SER A 125 15.42 -10.20 3.60
C SER A 125 14.60 -11.46 3.86
N PHE A 126 14.07 -11.61 5.08
CA PHE A 126 13.21 -12.73 5.44
C PHE A 126 11.86 -12.69 4.71
N VAL A 127 11.22 -11.52 4.63
CA VAL A 127 9.96 -11.33 3.90
C VAL A 127 10.15 -11.62 2.41
N TYR A 128 11.20 -11.10 1.79
CA TYR A 128 11.51 -11.37 0.38
C TYR A 128 11.73 -12.86 0.11
N PHE A 129 12.45 -13.55 1.00
CA PHE A 129 12.66 -15.00 0.91
C PHE A 129 11.36 -15.81 0.94
N ILE A 130 10.40 -15.40 1.77
CA ILE A 130 9.07 -16.06 1.86
C ILE A 130 8.27 -15.84 0.57
N ILE A 131 8.29 -14.61 0.02
CA ILE A 131 7.54 -14.27 -1.20
C ILE A 131 8.09 -15.03 -2.40
N MET A 132 9.41 -15.06 -2.59
CA MET A 132 10.08 -15.82 -3.65
C MET A 132 9.72 -17.33 -3.59
N ARG A 133 9.61 -17.87 -2.37
CA ARG A 133 9.23 -19.27 -2.15
C ARG A 133 7.74 -19.53 -2.42
N SER A 134 6.89 -18.54 -2.22
CA SER A 134 5.45 -18.60 -2.51
C SER A 134 5.20 -18.63 -4.02
N GLU A 135 5.86 -17.75 -4.78
CA GLU A 135 5.73 -17.69 -6.25
C GLU A 135 6.24 -18.96 -6.94
N SER A 136 7.30 -19.57 -6.39
CA SER A 136 7.84 -20.83 -6.91
C SER A 136 6.91 -22.05 -6.76
N ARG A 137 5.83 -21.94 -5.97
CA ARG A 137 4.82 -23.01 -5.83
C ARG A 137 3.61 -22.84 -6.74
N ASP A 138 3.38 -21.65 -7.30
CA ASP A 138 2.26 -21.37 -8.21
C ASP A 138 2.58 -21.76 -9.67
N ASN A 139 3.85 -22.01 -10.00
CA ASN A 139 4.29 -22.42 -11.34
C ASN A 139 4.43 -23.96 -11.49
N ARG A 140 3.61 -24.75 -10.78
CA ARG A 140 3.48 -26.20 -10.94
C ARG A 140 2.03 -26.67 -10.98
#